data_AF-A0A5C3MNX1-F1
#
_entry.id   AF-A0A5C3MNX1-F1
#
_cell.length_a   1.000
_cell.length_b   1.000
_cell.length_c   1.000
_cell.angle_alpha   90.00
_cell.angle_beta   90.00
_cell.angle_gamma   90.00
#
_symmetry.space_group_name_H-M   'P 1'
#
loop_
_entity.id
_entity.type
_entity.pdbx_description
1 polymer ?
#
loop_
_entity_poly.entity_id
_entity_poly.type
_entity_poly.pdbx_seq_one_letter_code
_entity_poly.pdbx_strand_id
1 'polypeptide(L)'
;MYNGTVHSLSGNTTLHIIADNSTVVSLLSSILNCSSLLTTTTSPPPVPYNGSSSYPPKPEQAIQYYRASSIVLTLDGYNDTAALADTSGTSQSDVPLPSWVNTNMIDCVNQTIGAAAPLINGDNAPATSPASVSASTRLGAPDLQVTTIASLGWLLYALYYLMASSYM
;
A
#
# COMPACT_ATOMS: atom_id res chain seq x y z
N MET A 1 11.54 5.92 -6.40
CA MET A 1 10.14 5.89 -6.87
C MET A 1 10.02 4.80 -7.92
N TYR A 2 8.96 4.00 -7.85
CA TYR A 2 8.68 2.85 -8.70
C TYR A 2 7.28 3.00 -9.27
N ASN A 3 7.07 2.40 -10.44
CA ASN A 3 5.81 2.37 -11.18
C ASN A 3 5.30 0.92 -11.25
N GLY A 4 4.04 0.72 -10.88
CA GLY A 4 3.28 -0.49 -11.16
C GLY A 4 2.18 -0.18 -12.17
N THR A 5 2.05 -0.99 -13.21
CA THR A 5 1.03 -0.80 -14.25
C THR A 5 -0.01 -1.90 -14.18
N VAL A 6 -1.29 -1.52 -14.26
CA VAL A 6 -2.42 -2.44 -14.39
C VAL A 6 -3.30 -2.01 -15.56
N HIS A 7 -3.86 -2.98 -16.27
CA HIS A 7 -4.71 -2.73 -17.42
C HIS A 7 -6.08 -3.36 -17.22
N SER A 8 -7.11 -2.65 -17.66
CA SER A 8 -8.49 -3.13 -17.62
C SER A 8 -8.72 -4.29 -18.57
N LEU A 9 -9.45 -5.30 -18.12
CA LEU A 9 -9.92 -6.41 -18.94
C LEU A 9 -10.83 -5.94 -20.08
N SER A 10 -11.65 -4.91 -19.81
CA SER A 10 -12.58 -4.32 -20.75
C SER A 10 -12.49 -2.79 -20.75
N GLY A 11 -12.56 -2.20 -21.95
CA GLY A 11 -12.28 -0.78 -22.14
C GLY A 11 -10.79 -0.48 -22.25
N ASN A 12 -10.46 0.77 -22.56
CA ASN A 12 -9.08 1.22 -22.75
C ASN A 12 -8.62 1.98 -21.51
N THR A 13 -8.51 1.29 -20.37
CA THR A 13 -8.09 1.90 -19.10
C THR A 13 -6.78 1.29 -18.64
N THR A 14 -5.75 2.14 -18.56
CA THR A 14 -4.44 1.80 -18.01
C THR A 14 -4.21 2.71 -16.82
N LEU A 15 -3.93 2.10 -15.67
CA LEU A 15 -3.60 2.82 -14.45
C LEU A 15 -2.14 2.58 -14.08
N HIS A 16 -1.49 3.63 -13.59
CA HIS A 16 -0.16 3.53 -13.01
C HIS A 16 -0.21 3.89 -11.53
N ILE A 17 0.45 3.06 -10.72
CA ILE A 17 0.62 3.26 -9.29
C ILE A 17 2.07 3.67 -9.08
N ILE A 18 2.27 4.88 -8.56
CA ILE A 18 3.60 5.42 -8.31
C ILE A 18 3.83 5.58 -6.80
N ALA A 19 4.82 4.88 -6.26
CA ALA A 19 5.20 4.92 -4.84
C ALA A 19 6.66 4.46 -4.64
N ASP A 20 7.10 4.15 -3.42
CA ASP A 20 8.35 3.39 -3.20
C ASP A 20 8.18 1.92 -3.62
N ASN A 21 9.32 1.21 -3.79
CA ASN A 21 9.33 -0.16 -4.31
C ASN A 21 8.45 -1.10 -3.48
N SER A 22 8.62 -1.09 -2.16
CA SER A 22 7.94 -2.01 -1.26
C SER A 22 6.43 -1.77 -1.24
N THR A 23 6.02 -0.51 -1.28
CA THR A 23 4.61 -0.13 -1.37
C THR A 23 4.00 -0.60 -2.69
N VAL A 24 4.65 -0.37 -3.85
CA VAL A 24 4.11 -0.85 -5.14
C VAL A 24 3.98 -2.38 -5.17
N VAL A 25 4.97 -3.14 -4.67
CA VAL A 25 4.87 -4.62 -4.57
C VAL A 25 3.64 -5.04 -3.76
N SER A 26 3.46 -4.45 -2.58
CA SER A 26 2.35 -4.79 -1.69
C SER A 26 0.97 -4.40 -2.26
N LEU A 27 0.89 -3.24 -2.91
CA LEU A 27 -0.35 -2.75 -3.53
C LEU A 27 -0.73 -3.56 -4.77
N LEU A 28 0.23 -3.87 -5.66
CA LEU A 28 -0.07 -4.70 -6.83
C LEU A 28 -0.58 -6.08 -6.42
N SER A 29 -0.01 -6.68 -5.37
CA SER A 29 -0.50 -7.94 -4.81
C SER A 29 -1.94 -7.81 -4.28
N SER A 30 -2.26 -6.69 -3.62
CA SER A 30 -3.61 -6.42 -3.11
C SER A 30 -4.62 -6.15 -4.24
N ILE A 31 -4.20 -5.46 -5.31
CA ILE A 31 -5.02 -5.13 -6.48
C ILE A 31 -5.42 -6.37 -7.28
N LEU A 32 -4.76 -7.53 -7.10
CA LEU A 32 -5.21 -8.79 -7.70
C LEU A 32 -6.60 -9.23 -7.23
N ASN A 33 -7.10 -8.70 -6.11
CA ASN A 33 -8.50 -8.88 -5.72
C ASN A 33 -9.49 -8.28 -6.75
N CYS A 34 -9.03 -7.35 -7.58
CA CYS A 34 -9.78 -6.79 -8.71
C CYS A 34 -9.60 -7.61 -10.01
N SER A 35 -9.02 -8.81 -9.97
CA SER A 35 -8.64 -9.60 -11.15
C SER A 35 -9.74 -9.81 -12.20
N SER A 36 -11.01 -9.85 -11.80
CA SER A 36 -12.14 -9.94 -12.75
C SER A 36 -12.28 -8.71 -13.67
N LEU A 37 -11.64 -7.60 -13.31
CA LEU A 37 -11.64 -6.33 -14.03
C LEU A 37 -10.27 -6.05 -14.68
N LEU A 38 -9.27 -6.92 -14.49
CA LEU A 38 -7.90 -6.72 -14.96
C LEU A 38 -7.53 -7.72 -16.05
N THR A 39 -6.71 -7.32 -17.02
CA THR A 39 -6.10 -8.28 -17.96
C THR A 39 -5.05 -9.14 -17.25
N THR A 40 -4.41 -8.59 -16.23
CA THR A 40 -3.31 -9.21 -15.50
C THR A 40 -3.85 -9.87 -14.25
N THR A 41 -3.76 -11.20 -14.19
CA THR A 41 -4.18 -12.00 -13.03
C THR A 41 -3.04 -12.26 -12.03
N THR A 42 -1.83 -11.80 -12.37
CA THR A 42 -0.61 -11.91 -11.56
C THR A 42 0.01 -10.54 -11.37
N SER A 43 0.61 -10.28 -10.21
CA SER A 43 1.29 -9.01 -9.92
C SER A 43 2.57 -8.88 -10.76
N PRO A 44 2.65 -7.97 -11.75
CA PRO A 44 3.91 -7.72 -12.43
C PRO A 44 4.92 -7.12 -11.44
N PRO A 45 6.24 -7.34 -11.63
CA PRO A 45 7.24 -6.69 -10.81
C PRO A 45 7.21 -5.17 -11.05
N PRO A 46 7.34 -4.34 -9.98
CA PRO A 46 7.45 -2.90 -10.14
C PRO A 46 8.70 -2.53 -10.95
N VAL A 47 8.57 -1.51 -11.78
CA VAL A 47 9.70 -0.96 -12.54
C VAL A 47 10.14 0.37 -11.94
N PRO A 48 11.44 0.73 -11.93
CA PRO A 48 11.88 2.05 -11.53
C PRO A 48 11.16 3.14 -12.35
N TYR A 49 10.67 4.18 -11.70
CA TYR A 49 10.04 5.29 -12.40
C TYR A 49 11.07 6.00 -13.28
N ASN A 50 10.74 6.17 -14.57
CA ASN A 50 11.59 6.85 -15.55
C ASN A 50 10.84 8.02 -16.19
N GLY A 51 11.07 9.22 -15.67
CA GLY A 51 10.49 10.47 -16.18
C GLY A 51 10.97 10.87 -17.58
N SER A 52 12.02 10.22 -18.11
CA SER A 52 12.54 10.43 -19.47
C SER A 52 12.03 9.40 -20.48
N SER A 53 11.12 8.50 -20.08
CA SER A 53 10.45 7.59 -21.01
C SER A 53 9.57 8.36 -22.00
N SER A 54 9.12 7.73 -23.09
CA SER A 54 8.27 8.40 -24.09
C SER A 54 6.90 8.82 -23.55
N TYR A 55 6.39 8.09 -22.55
CA TYR A 55 5.07 8.29 -21.95
C TYR A 55 5.14 8.06 -20.43
N PRO A 56 5.85 8.93 -19.67
CA PRO A 56 5.88 8.81 -18.23
C PRO A 56 4.55 9.28 -17.64
N PRO A 57 4.05 8.63 -16.57
CA PRO A 57 2.93 9.15 -15.78
C PRO A 57 3.16 10.59 -15.35
N LYS A 58 2.23 11.49 -15.69
CA LYS A 58 2.33 12.94 -15.43
C LYS A 58 1.44 13.40 -14.27
N PRO A 59 1.74 14.55 -13.64
CA PRO A 59 0.87 15.13 -12.61
C PRO A 59 -0.57 15.38 -13.09
N GLU A 60 -0.75 15.85 -14.33
CA GLU A 60 -2.07 16.06 -14.96
C GLU A 60 -2.87 14.76 -15.17
N GLN A 61 -2.20 13.61 -15.08
CA GLN A 61 -2.82 12.29 -15.19
C GLN A 61 -3.22 11.73 -13.83
N ALA A 62 -2.87 12.39 -12.72
CA ALA A 62 -3.20 11.91 -11.38
C ALA A 62 -4.71 12.02 -11.14
N ILE A 63 -5.32 10.90 -10.77
CA ILE A 63 -6.75 10.83 -10.43
C ILE A 63 -6.99 10.68 -8.93
N GLN A 64 -5.99 10.18 -8.19
CA GLN A 64 -6.08 10.07 -6.73
C GLN A 64 -4.70 10.02 -6.10
N TYR A 65 -4.52 10.83 -5.05
CA TYR A 65 -3.40 10.76 -4.13
C TYR A 65 -3.84 10.03 -2.86
N TYR A 66 -3.01 9.12 -2.36
CA TYR A 66 -3.26 8.39 -1.11
C TYR A 66 -2.14 8.67 -0.11
N ARG A 67 -2.50 8.65 1.18
CA ARG A 67 -1.61 8.85 2.35
C ARG A 67 -0.54 9.92 2.19
N ALA A 68 -0.85 11.13 2.67
CA ALA A 68 0.11 12.23 2.70
C ALA A 68 0.84 12.43 1.34
N SER A 69 0.16 12.12 0.24
CA SER A 69 0.67 12.19 -1.13
C SER A 69 1.88 11.30 -1.43
N SER A 70 2.03 10.18 -0.72
CA SER A 70 3.13 9.21 -0.91
C SER A 70 2.83 8.14 -1.97
N ILE A 71 1.56 7.97 -2.33
CA ILE A 71 1.09 7.06 -3.36
C ILE A 71 0.24 7.87 -4.34
N VAL A 72 0.53 7.72 -5.63
CA VAL A 72 -0.22 8.33 -6.72
C VAL A 72 -0.82 7.25 -7.59
N LEU A 73 -2.10 7.40 -7.91
CA LEU A 73 -2.76 6.67 -8.98
C LEU A 73 -2.96 7.62 -10.16
N THR A 74 -2.37 7.30 -11.30
CA THR A 74 -2.57 8.03 -12.55
C THR A 74 -3.36 7.21 -13.56
N LEU A 75 -4.11 7.90 -14.41
CA LEU A 75 -4.85 7.34 -15.52
C LEU A 75 -4.20 7.75 -16.84
N ASP A 76 -3.82 6.78 -17.67
CA ASP A 76 -3.21 7.08 -18.96
C ASP A 76 -4.21 7.80 -19.89
N GLY A 77 -3.73 8.79 -20.64
CA GLY A 77 -4.57 9.64 -21.50
C GLY A 77 -5.49 10.65 -20.78
N TYR A 78 -5.57 10.64 -19.45
CA TYR A 78 -6.23 11.72 -18.70
C TYR A 78 -5.41 13.01 -18.76
N ASN A 79 -6.07 14.16 -18.72
CA ASN A 79 -5.40 15.45 -18.83
C ASN A 79 -6.17 16.50 -18.05
N ASP A 80 -5.86 16.58 -16.76
CA ASP A 80 -6.35 17.64 -15.89
C ASP A 80 -5.27 18.71 -15.67
N THR A 81 -5.32 19.75 -16.51
CA THR A 81 -4.40 20.88 -16.40
C THR A 81 -4.67 21.76 -15.17
N ALA A 82 -5.79 21.56 -14.45
CA ALA A 82 -6.03 22.23 -13.18
C ALA A 82 -4.99 21.79 -12.13
N ALA A 83 -4.50 20.55 -12.21
CA ALA A 83 -3.46 20.02 -11.31
C ALA A 83 -2.11 20.76 -11.41
N LEU A 84 -1.88 21.53 -12.48
CA LEU A 84 -0.68 22.35 -12.69
C LEU A 84 -0.89 23.83 -12.37
N ALA A 85 -2.13 24.26 -12.10
CA ALA A 85 -2.42 25.65 -11.87
C ALA A 85 -1.84 26.10 -10.53
N ASP A 86 -1.14 27.24 -10.53
CA ASP A 86 -0.75 27.87 -9.30
C ASP A 86 -2.01 28.45 -8.64
N THR A 87 -2.31 28.04 -7.42
CA THR A 87 -3.52 28.42 -6.65
C THR A 87 -3.65 29.92 -6.34
N SER A 88 -2.76 30.75 -6.88
CA SER A 88 -2.68 32.20 -6.75
C SER A 88 -3.71 32.95 -7.62
N GLY A 89 -4.98 32.52 -7.57
CA GLY A 89 -6.13 33.40 -7.89
C GLY A 89 -7.06 33.00 -9.02
N THR A 90 -6.86 31.86 -9.69
CA THR A 90 -7.84 31.29 -10.63
C THR A 90 -8.31 29.93 -10.12
N SER A 91 -9.59 29.84 -9.74
CA SER A 91 -10.25 28.55 -9.46
C SER A 91 -10.38 27.77 -10.77
N GLN A 92 -9.35 27.04 -11.17
CA GLN A 92 -9.51 25.97 -12.14
C GLN A 92 -10.20 24.79 -11.44
N SER A 93 -11.23 24.27 -12.09
CA SER A 93 -11.94 23.08 -11.63
C SER A 93 -11.30 21.86 -12.28
N ASP A 94 -11.17 20.79 -11.50
CA ASP A 94 -10.71 19.49 -11.98
C ASP A 94 -11.56 19.00 -13.16
N VAL A 95 -10.91 18.37 -14.13
CA VAL A 95 -11.56 17.81 -15.33
C VAL A 95 -12.29 16.52 -14.95
N PRO A 96 -13.58 16.31 -15.27
CA PRO A 96 -14.27 15.07 -14.95
C PRO A 96 -13.62 13.87 -15.65
N LEU A 97 -13.72 12.68 -15.03
CA LEU A 97 -13.20 11.45 -15.63
C LEU A 97 -13.86 11.19 -16.99
N PRO A 98 -13.07 10.83 -18.02
CA PRO A 98 -13.62 10.55 -19.34
C PRO A 98 -14.55 9.33 -19.38
N SER A 99 -15.52 9.35 -20.30
CA SER A 99 -16.54 8.28 -20.43
C SER A 99 -16.01 6.94 -20.94
N TRP A 100 -14.80 6.91 -21.52
CA TRP A 100 -14.15 5.68 -22.00
C TRP A 100 -13.51 4.85 -20.88
N VAL A 101 -13.42 5.43 -19.69
CA VAL A 101 -12.76 4.82 -18.53
C VAL A 101 -13.62 3.73 -17.92
N ASN A 102 -13.01 2.61 -17.55
CA ASN A 102 -13.66 1.59 -16.74
C ASN A 102 -13.73 2.05 -15.28
N THR A 103 -14.84 2.69 -14.91
CA THR A 103 -15.05 3.20 -13.54
C THR A 103 -15.08 2.09 -12.51
N ASN A 104 -15.61 0.90 -12.82
CA ASN A 104 -15.62 -0.24 -11.91
C ASN A 104 -14.19 -0.68 -11.54
N MET A 105 -13.28 -0.69 -12.51
CA MET A 105 -11.86 -0.96 -12.26
C MET A 105 -11.26 0.11 -11.36
N ILE A 106 -11.49 1.39 -11.65
CA ILE A 106 -11.00 2.49 -10.82
C ILE A 106 -11.52 2.38 -9.40
N ASP A 107 -12.82 2.12 -9.22
CA ASP A 107 -13.44 1.99 -7.90
C ASP A 107 -12.83 0.84 -7.11
N CYS A 108 -12.64 -0.32 -7.75
CA CYS A 108 -12.02 -1.47 -7.10
C CYS A 108 -10.57 -1.18 -6.68
N VAL A 109 -9.78 -0.58 -7.57
CA VAL A 109 -8.39 -0.20 -7.29
C VAL A 109 -8.33 0.86 -6.20
N ASN A 110 -9.18 1.88 -6.25
CA ASN A 110 -9.24 2.97 -5.27
C ASN A 110 -9.58 2.44 -3.87
N GLN A 111 -10.62 1.62 -3.74
CA GLN A 111 -10.98 0.98 -2.47
C GLN A 111 -9.84 0.09 -1.95
N THR A 112 -9.21 -0.67 -2.85
CA THR A 112 -8.11 -1.57 -2.48
C THR A 112 -6.90 -0.79 -1.97
N ILE A 113 -6.46 0.25 -2.68
CA ILE A 113 -5.34 1.10 -2.23
C ILE A 113 -5.72 1.82 -0.94
N GLY A 114 -6.94 2.33 -0.82
CA GLY A 114 -7.43 2.99 0.39
C GLY A 114 -7.39 2.09 1.63
N ALA A 115 -7.70 0.81 1.48
CA ALA A 115 -7.64 -0.17 2.56
C ALA A 115 -6.22 -0.71 2.83
N ALA A 116 -5.43 -0.92 1.78
CA ALA A 116 -4.12 -1.59 1.86
C ALA A 116 -2.95 -0.62 2.10
N ALA A 117 -3.12 0.68 1.83
CA ALA A 117 -2.08 1.67 2.08
C ALA A 117 -1.67 1.63 3.57
N PRO A 118 -0.38 1.41 3.92
CA PRO A 118 0.06 1.12 5.28
C PRO A 118 -0.42 2.12 6.34
N LEU A 119 -1.34 1.72 7.22
CA LEU A 119 -1.65 2.43 8.46
C LEU A 119 -0.42 2.32 9.35
N ILE A 120 0.44 3.34 9.36
CA ILE A 120 1.22 3.60 10.56
C ILE A 120 0.22 3.90 11.68
N ASN A 121 -0.19 2.86 12.40
CA ASN A 121 -0.72 3.04 13.74
C ASN A 121 0.42 3.71 14.51
N GLY A 122 0.24 4.98 14.88
CA GLY A 122 1.24 5.77 15.58
C GLY A 122 1.55 5.28 16.98
N ASP A 123 1.16 4.06 17.36
CA ASP A 123 1.34 3.53 18.69
C ASP A 123 1.44 2.00 18.66
N ASN A 124 2.18 1.47 19.63
CA ASN A 124 2.11 0.09 20.10
C ASN A 124 0.67 -0.27 20.53
N ALA A 125 -0.23 -0.53 19.58
CA ALA A 125 -1.58 -0.99 19.85
C ALA A 125 -1.82 -2.32 19.11
N PRO A 126 -2.10 -3.42 19.83
CA PRO A 126 -2.42 -4.69 19.20
C PRO A 126 -3.73 -4.56 18.43
N ALA A 127 -3.72 -4.98 17.16
CA ALA A 127 -4.88 -4.99 16.30
C ALA A 127 -5.99 -5.86 16.90
N THR A 128 -6.99 -5.22 17.50
CA THR A 128 -8.30 -5.82 17.72
C THR A 128 -9.35 -4.86 17.20
N SER A 129 -9.92 -5.19 16.05
CA SER A 129 -11.25 -4.73 15.65
C SER A 129 -11.97 -5.96 15.10
N PRO A 130 -13.06 -6.42 15.74
CA PRO A 130 -13.71 -7.66 15.38
C PRO A 130 -14.69 -7.39 14.23
N ALA A 131 -14.48 -8.04 13.08
CA ALA A 131 -15.56 -8.28 12.15
C ALA A 131 -16.38 -9.48 12.66
N SER A 132 -17.67 -9.26 12.84
CA SER A 132 -18.67 -10.23 13.30
C SER A 132 -18.77 -11.47 12.42
N VAL A 133 -18.39 -12.63 12.95
CA VAL A 133 -18.86 -13.96 12.50
C VAL A 133 -19.04 -14.86 13.73
N SER A 134 -20.29 -15.14 14.07
CA SER A 134 -20.65 -16.18 15.04
C SER A 134 -20.58 -17.55 14.36
N ALA A 135 -19.66 -18.42 14.78
CA ALA A 135 -19.95 -19.81 15.17
C ALA A 135 -18.66 -20.64 15.39
N SER A 136 -18.66 -21.35 16.53
CA SER A 136 -17.92 -22.57 16.88
C SER A 136 -16.43 -22.50 17.25
N THR A 137 -16.23 -22.42 18.57
CA THR A 137 -15.17 -23.04 19.39
C THR A 137 -14.26 -24.07 18.72
N ARG A 138 -12.94 -23.83 18.81
CA ARG A 138 -11.95 -24.75 19.42
C ARG A 138 -10.66 -23.98 19.74
N LEU A 139 -10.25 -24.05 21.01
CA LEU A 139 -9.02 -23.50 21.56
C LEU A 139 -7.79 -24.14 20.88
N GLY A 140 -6.93 -23.31 20.31
CA GLY A 140 -5.58 -23.67 19.89
C GLY A 140 -4.66 -22.48 20.11
N ALA A 141 -3.95 -22.47 21.23
CA ALA A 141 -3.00 -21.42 21.60
C ALA A 141 -1.81 -21.39 20.61
N PRO A 142 -1.30 -20.21 20.21
CA PRO A 142 -0.02 -20.14 19.50
C PRO A 142 1.14 -20.17 20.51
N ASP A 143 2.05 -21.09 20.24
CA ASP A 143 3.43 -21.26 20.70
C ASP A 143 4.04 -20.24 21.67
N LEU A 144 4.27 -20.72 22.90
CA LEU A 144 4.96 -20.04 23.99
C LEU A 144 6.40 -20.59 24.17
N GLN A 145 7.21 -20.65 23.11
CA GLN A 145 8.55 -21.29 23.20
C GLN A 145 9.75 -20.42 22.83
N VAL A 146 9.58 -19.22 22.26
CA VAL A 146 10.75 -18.47 21.74
C VAL A 146 11.21 -17.31 22.64
N THR A 147 10.37 -16.82 23.55
CA THR A 147 10.71 -15.64 24.39
C THR A 147 11.29 -15.96 25.77
N THR A 148 11.35 -17.23 26.18
CA THR A 148 11.82 -17.63 27.53
C THR A 148 13.32 -17.92 27.65
N ILE A 149 14.04 -18.08 26.53
CA ILE A 149 15.46 -18.50 26.57
C ILE A 149 16.39 -17.30 26.79
N ALA A 150 16.08 -16.13 26.20
CA ALA A 150 16.92 -14.93 26.34
C ALA A 150 16.93 -14.37 27.77
N SER A 151 15.81 -14.49 28.50
CA SER A 151 15.66 -14.00 29.87
C SER A 151 16.38 -14.88 30.90
N LEU A 152 16.42 -16.20 30.70
CA LEU A 152 17.21 -17.11 31.55
C LEU A 152 18.72 -16.90 31.38
N GLY A 153 19.19 -16.64 30.16
CA GLY A 153 20.60 -16.32 29.89
C GLY A 153 21.07 -15.07 30.62
N TRP A 154 20.27 -14.00 30.58
CA TRP A 154 20.56 -12.75 31.29
C TRP A 154 20.55 -12.92 32.81
N LEU A 155 19.59 -13.68 33.36
CA LEU A 155 19.50 -13.95 34.80
C LEU A 155 20.68 -14.77 35.31
N LEU A 156 21.08 -15.82 34.59
CA LEU A 156 22.23 -16.64 34.97
C LEU A 156 23.55 -15.86 34.87
N TYR A 157 23.70 -15.02 33.84
CA TYR A 157 24.85 -14.13 33.71
C TYR A 157 24.93 -13.10 34.85
N ALA A 158 23.81 -12.48 35.21
CA ALA A 158 23.73 -11.55 36.34
C ALA A 158 24.05 -12.23 37.68
N LEU A 159 23.51 -13.43 37.92
CA LEU A 159 23.80 -14.21 39.12
C LEU A 159 25.27 -14.63 39.22
N TYR A 160 25.88 -15.06 38.10
CA TYR A 160 27.31 -15.37 38.06
C TYR A 160 28.18 -14.17 38.48
N TYR A 161 27.89 -12.98 37.97
CA TYR A 161 28.64 -11.76 38.34
C TYR A 161 28.45 -11.35 39.80
N LEU A 162 27.24 -11.50 40.35
CA LEU A 162 26.97 -11.20 41.76
C LEU A 162 27.71 -12.17 42.70
N MET A 163 27.77 -13.47 42.35
CA MET A 163 28.51 -14.44 43.14
C MET A 163 30.03 -14.23 43.05
N ALA A 164 30.56 -13.85 41.88
CA ALA A 164 31.98 -13.56 41.71
C ALA A 164 32.44 -12.33 42.53
N SER A 165 31.60 -11.31 42.67
CA SER A 165 31.92 -10.13 43.49
C SER A 165 31.89 -10.38 45.00
N SER A 166 31.35 -11.52 45.44
CA SER A 166 31.28 -11.88 46.87
C SER A 166 32.51 -12.65 47.36
N TYR A 167 33.46 -12.96 46.47
CA TYR A 167 34.66 -13.75 46.74
C TYR A 167 35.99 -12.96 46.64
N MET A 168 35.92 -11.61 46.61
CA MET A 168 37.07 -10.71 46.72
C MET A 168 36.91 -9.74 47.89
#